data_AF-P47966-F1
#
_entry.id   AF-P47966-F1
#
_cell.length_a   1.000
_cell.length_b   1.000
_cell.length_c   1.000
_cell.angle_alpha   90.00
_cell.angle_beta   90.00
_cell.angle_gamma   90.00
#
_symmetry.space_group_name_H-M   'P 1'
#
loop_
_entity.id
_entity.type
_entity.pdbx_description
1 polymer ?
#
loop_
_entity_poly.entity_id
_entity_poly.type
_entity_poly.pdbx_seq_one_letter_code
_entity_poly.pdbx_strand_id
1 'polypeptide(L)'
;MGLSPQLAAVLLCLLVCTGNYARRQDREAGLREIIHNLDQVLKKETPCTEMFVPDVLIATKNTTEKGLLCRATRVLRKFYFPREVTPCLKNNSGVLSILRKLCRSISTLHPQESCSVSTPTLTTLNDFLGRLRGIMQMKNWQG
;
A
#
# COMPACT_ATOMS: atom_id res chain seq x y z
N MET A 1 -29.35 -35.32 17.18
CA MET A 1 -29.71 -33.96 17.62
C MET A 1 -29.08 -32.98 16.66
N GLY A 2 -29.82 -32.50 15.66
CA GLY A 2 -29.33 -31.43 14.80
C GLY A 2 -29.39 -30.09 15.52
N LEU A 3 -28.49 -29.16 15.22
CA LEU A 3 -28.68 -27.76 15.60
C LEU A 3 -30.04 -27.31 15.05
N SER A 4 -30.84 -26.61 15.85
CA SER A 4 -32.05 -25.99 15.33
C SER A 4 -31.64 -25.01 14.22
N PRO A 5 -32.45 -24.85 13.15
CA PRO A 5 -32.14 -23.90 12.08
C PRO A 5 -31.85 -22.48 12.60
N GLN A 6 -32.50 -22.09 13.69
CA GLN A 6 -32.28 -20.81 14.38
C GLN A 6 -30.87 -20.73 15.00
N LEU A 7 -30.44 -21.77 15.72
CA LEU A 7 -29.09 -21.82 16.30
C LEU A 7 -28.02 -21.84 15.21
N ALA A 8 -28.23 -22.60 14.12
CA ALA A 8 -27.32 -22.62 12.98
C ALA A 8 -27.19 -21.22 12.34
N ALA A 9 -28.30 -20.51 12.15
CA ALA A 9 -28.29 -19.14 11.63
C ALA A 9 -27.56 -18.15 12.55
N VAL A 10 -27.77 -18.23 13.87
CA VAL A 10 -27.06 -17.39 14.84
C VAL A 10 -25.56 -17.67 14.84
N LEU A 11 -25.14 -18.94 14.83
CA LEU A 11 -23.72 -19.31 14.78
C LEU A 11 -23.04 -18.84 13.49
N LEU A 12 -23.69 -19.02 12.33
CA LEU A 12 -23.19 -18.49 11.06
C LEU A 12 -23.07 -16.96 11.08
N CYS A 13 -24.08 -16.27 11.63
CA CYS A 13 -24.05 -14.82 11.80
C CYS A 13 -22.88 -14.38 12.70
N LEU A 14 -22.68 -15.01 13.85
CA LEU A 14 -21.57 -14.72 14.76
C LEU A 14 -20.20 -14.94 14.08
N LEU A 15 -20.02 -16.03 13.34
CA LEU A 15 -18.77 -16.29 12.61
C LEU A 15 -18.50 -15.24 11.52
N VAL A 16 -19.53 -14.87 10.75
CA VAL A 16 -19.40 -13.84 9.72
C VAL A 16 -19.14 -12.46 10.34
N CYS A 17 -19.86 -12.09 11.40
CA CYS A 17 -19.68 -10.81 12.09
C CYS A 17 -18.30 -10.69 12.75
N THR A 18 -17.87 -11.71 13.50
CA THR A 18 -16.54 -11.73 14.13
C THR A 18 -15.43 -11.76 13.09
N GLY A 19 -15.57 -12.54 12.01
CA GLY A 19 -14.63 -12.55 10.90
C GLY A 19 -14.53 -11.20 10.18
N ASN A 20 -15.66 -10.53 9.95
CA ASN A 20 -15.68 -9.19 9.36
C ASN A 20 -15.05 -8.14 10.27
N TYR A 21 -15.30 -8.23 11.59
CA TYR A 21 -14.70 -7.34 12.58
C TYR A 21 -13.18 -7.51 12.63
N ALA A 22 -12.68 -8.74 12.77
CA ALA A 22 -11.25 -9.03 12.77
C ALA A 22 -10.56 -8.55 11.48
N ARG A 23 -11.16 -8.85 10.32
CA ARG A 23 -10.64 -8.40 9.02
C ARG A 23 -10.59 -6.87 8.91
N ARG A 24 -11.57 -6.15 9.46
CA ARG A 24 -11.57 -4.68 9.49
C ARG A 24 -10.44 -4.16 10.38
N GLN A 25 -10.28 -4.72 11.57
CA GLN A 25 -9.23 -4.33 12.51
C GLN A 25 -7.82 -4.56 11.91
N ASP A 26 -7.59 -5.69 11.27
CA ASP A 26 -6.32 -5.99 10.57
C ASP A 26 -6.06 -4.99 9.44
N ARG A 27 -7.11 -4.61 8.69
CA ARG A 27 -7.00 -3.60 7.63
C ARG A 27 -6.63 -2.23 8.19
N GLU A 28 -7.25 -1.81 9.29
CA GLU A 28 -6.97 -0.53 9.95
C GLU A 28 -5.53 -0.51 10.51
N ALA A 29 -5.09 -1.60 11.13
CA ALA A 29 -3.71 -1.75 11.59
C ALA A 29 -2.71 -1.65 10.42
N GLY A 30 -3.00 -2.33 9.31
CA GLY A 30 -2.18 -2.27 8.10
C GLY A 30 -2.11 -0.88 7.46
N LEU A 31 -3.22 -0.13 7.44
CA LEU A 31 -3.23 1.25 6.95
C LEU A 31 -2.38 2.18 7.84
N ARG A 32 -2.50 2.04 9.17
CA ARG A 32 -1.66 2.80 10.12
C ARG A 32 -0.17 2.48 9.94
N GLU A 33 0.19 1.22 9.73
CA GLU A 33 1.57 0.82 9.47
C GLU A 33 2.12 1.43 8.17
N ILE A 34 1.32 1.46 7.10
CA ILE A 34 1.72 2.08 5.82
C ILE A 34 1.95 3.58 6.01
N ILE A 35 1.01 4.30 6.64
CA ILE A 35 1.15 5.75 6.88
C ILE A 35 2.38 6.03 7.74
N HIS A 36 2.62 5.23 8.79
CA HIS A 36 3.79 5.37 9.64
C HIS A 36 5.10 5.17 8.87
N ASN A 37 5.17 4.16 8.00
CA ASN A 37 6.34 3.93 7.14
C ASN A 37 6.53 5.07 6.12
N LEU A 38 5.45 5.62 5.56
CA LEU A 38 5.49 6.78 4.67
C LEU A 38 6.02 8.02 5.40
N ASP A 39 5.55 8.28 6.62
CA ASP A 39 6.06 9.37 7.46
C ASP A 39 7.55 9.20 7.73
N GLN A 40 8.00 7.98 8.07
CA GLN A 40 9.41 7.74 8.34
C GLN A 40 10.31 7.98 7.14
N VAL A 41 9.92 7.55 5.93
CA VAL A 41 10.75 7.76 4.74
C VAL A 41 10.78 9.23 4.30
N LEU A 42 9.65 9.93 4.38
CA LEU A 42 9.57 11.35 4.03
C LEU A 42 10.35 12.23 5.00
N LYS A 43 10.34 11.91 6.30
CA LYS A 43 11.12 12.64 7.34
C LYS A 43 12.63 12.48 7.23
N LYS A 44 13.14 11.46 6.53
CA LYS A 44 14.58 11.23 6.42
C LYS A 44 15.30 12.25 5.53
N GLU A 45 14.56 13.00 4.70
CA GLU A 45 15.07 14.08 3.84
C GLU A 45 16.37 13.73 3.11
N THR A 46 16.45 12.49 2.60
CA THR A 46 17.63 11.98 1.92
C THR A 46 17.63 12.42 0.46
N PRO A 47 18.79 12.73 -0.16
CA PRO A 47 18.83 12.99 -1.59
C PRO A 47 18.40 11.77 -2.43
N CYS A 48 18.32 10.56 -1.83
CA CYS A 48 17.84 9.38 -2.54
C CYS A 48 16.36 9.45 -2.94
N THR A 49 15.55 10.32 -2.31
CA THR A 49 14.14 10.51 -2.70
C THR A 49 13.96 11.45 -3.89
N GLU A 50 15.03 12.08 -4.38
CA GLU A 50 14.99 12.90 -5.60
C GLU A 50 15.12 12.08 -6.89
N MET A 51 15.30 10.76 -6.79
CA MET A 51 15.33 9.90 -7.97
C MET A 51 13.97 9.87 -8.67
N PHE A 52 13.99 9.75 -10.00
CA PHE A 52 12.75 9.67 -10.79
C PHE A 52 12.11 8.29 -10.74
N VAL A 53 10.79 8.29 -10.61
CA VAL A 53 9.92 7.11 -10.72
C VAL A 53 8.72 7.42 -11.63
N PRO A 54 8.07 6.40 -12.23
CA PRO A 54 6.86 6.61 -13.02
C PRO A 54 5.74 7.26 -12.19
N ASP A 55 5.12 8.33 -12.71
CA ASP A 55 4.04 9.04 -12.03
C ASP A 55 2.69 8.34 -12.22
N VAL A 56 2.51 7.24 -11.49
CA VAL A 56 1.35 6.35 -11.62
C VAL A 56 0.15 6.74 -10.76
N LEU A 57 0.32 7.76 -9.91
CA LEU A 57 -0.67 8.18 -8.93
C LEU A 57 -1.54 9.36 -9.42
N ILE A 58 -1.36 9.80 -10.66
CA ILE A 58 -2.27 10.76 -11.29
C ILE A 58 -3.63 10.06 -11.48
N ALA A 59 -4.65 10.54 -10.77
CA ALA A 59 -6.01 10.08 -10.96
C ALA A 59 -6.56 10.60 -12.31
N THR A 60 -6.87 9.69 -13.23
CA THR A 60 -7.72 10.01 -14.39
C THR A 60 -9.17 9.67 -14.07
N LYS A 61 -10.14 10.20 -14.84
CA LYS A 61 -11.59 10.01 -14.60
C LYS A 61 -12.02 8.55 -14.35
N ASN A 62 -11.28 7.58 -14.87
CA ASN A 62 -11.60 6.14 -14.76
C ASN A 62 -10.68 5.37 -13.79
N THR A 63 -9.85 6.06 -13.00
CA THR A 63 -8.90 5.37 -12.13
C THR A 63 -9.56 4.95 -10.82
N THR A 64 -9.66 3.64 -10.60
CA THR A 64 -10.06 3.11 -9.29
C THR A 64 -8.89 3.21 -8.31
N GLU A 65 -9.20 3.41 -7.03
CA GLU A 65 -8.21 3.37 -5.96
C GLU A 65 -7.41 2.05 -5.94
N LYS A 66 -8.10 0.92 -6.14
CA LYS A 66 -7.45 -0.39 -6.27
C LYS A 66 -6.43 -0.39 -7.40
N GLY A 67 -6.76 0.26 -8.53
CA GLY A 67 -5.84 0.49 -9.64
C GLY A 67 -4.63 1.35 -9.25
N LEU A 68 -4.84 2.46 -8.53
CA LEU A 68 -3.74 3.31 -8.03
C LEU A 68 -2.78 2.53 -7.13
N LEU A 69 -3.33 1.79 -6.17
CA LEU A 69 -2.54 1.04 -5.19
C LEU A 69 -1.81 -0.14 -5.82
N CYS A 70 -2.43 -0.82 -6.80
CA CYS A 70 -1.73 -1.82 -7.59
C CYS A 70 -0.54 -1.21 -8.35
N ARG A 71 -0.73 -0.05 -9.01
CA ARG A 71 0.36 0.62 -9.75
C ARG A 71 1.45 1.13 -8.82
N ALA A 72 1.10 1.68 -7.67
CA ALA A 72 2.05 2.10 -6.64
C ALA A 72 2.92 0.91 -6.18
N THR A 73 2.28 -0.23 -5.95
CA THR A 73 2.98 -1.48 -5.59
C THR A 73 3.97 -1.90 -6.68
N ARG A 74 3.60 -1.78 -7.95
CA ARG A 74 4.51 -2.07 -9.07
C ARG A 74 5.74 -1.15 -9.09
N VAL A 75 5.56 0.14 -8.84
CA VAL A 75 6.68 1.09 -8.72
C VAL A 75 7.59 0.70 -7.54
N LEU A 76 7.02 0.43 -6.37
CA LEU A 76 7.77 0.05 -5.18
C LEU A 76 8.47 -1.32 -5.32
N ARG A 77 7.90 -2.25 -6.10
CA ARG A 77 8.46 -3.59 -6.32
C ARG A 77 9.84 -3.54 -6.99
N LYS A 78 10.15 -2.48 -7.75
CA LYS A 78 11.46 -2.26 -8.37
C LYS A 78 12.60 -2.32 -7.35
N PHE A 79 12.37 -1.86 -6.13
CA PHE A 79 13.37 -1.82 -5.06
C PHE A 79 13.77 -3.21 -4.51
N TYR A 80 13.06 -4.27 -4.91
CA TYR A 80 13.49 -5.65 -4.63
C TYR A 80 14.54 -6.16 -5.62
N PHE A 81 14.63 -5.58 -6.82
CA PHE A 81 15.57 -6.03 -7.85
C PHE A 81 16.90 -5.28 -7.70
N PRO A 82 18.02 -5.94 -7.36
CA PRO A 82 19.30 -5.27 -7.09
C PRO A 82 19.81 -4.37 -8.23
N ARG A 83 19.44 -4.69 -9.48
CA ARG A 83 19.77 -3.92 -10.68
C ARG A 83 19.00 -2.60 -10.82
N GLU A 84 17.83 -2.48 -10.21
CA GLU A 84 17.03 -1.24 -10.22
C GLU A 84 17.27 -0.37 -8.99
N VAL A 85 18.00 -0.88 -7.98
CA VAL A 85 18.37 -0.11 -6.79
C VAL A 85 19.60 0.75 -7.11
N THR A 86 19.42 2.07 -7.04
CA THR A 86 20.49 3.06 -7.26
C THR A 86 21.60 2.96 -6.21
N PRO A 87 22.84 3.39 -6.50
CA PRO A 87 23.92 3.47 -5.50
C PRO A 87 23.52 4.27 -4.25
N CYS A 88 22.75 5.35 -4.42
CA CYS A 88 22.24 6.14 -3.29
C CYS A 88 21.44 5.27 -2.31
N LEU A 89 20.47 4.50 -2.81
CA LEU A 89 19.65 3.60 -1.99
C LEU A 89 20.44 2.42 -1.42
N LYS A 90 21.47 1.93 -2.13
CA LYS A 90 22.39 0.90 -1.60
C LYS A 90 23.12 1.42 -0.35
N ASN A 91 23.58 2.66 -0.39
CA ASN A 91 24.25 3.32 0.74
C ASN A 91 23.26 3.80 1.83
N ASN A 92 21.96 3.84 1.53
CA ASN A 92 20.88 4.21 2.45
C ASN A 92 19.95 3.01 2.71
N SER A 93 20.52 1.91 3.20
CA SER A 93 19.83 0.63 3.41
C SER A 93 18.56 0.73 4.27
N GLY A 94 18.53 1.66 5.23
CA GLY A 94 17.35 1.94 6.05
C GLY A 94 16.17 2.53 5.25
N VAL A 95 16.43 3.36 4.25
CA VAL A 95 15.40 3.89 3.33
C VAL A 95 14.91 2.79 2.41
N LEU A 96 15.86 2.03 1.83
CA LEU A 96 15.55 0.88 0.98
C LEU A 96 14.68 -0.17 1.69
N SER A 97 14.95 -0.43 2.97
CA SER A 97 14.15 -1.32 3.82
C SER A 97 12.71 -0.83 3.98
N ILE A 98 12.50 0.47 4.22
CA ILE A 98 11.16 1.05 4.35
C ILE A 98 10.40 0.97 3.01
N LEU A 99 11.04 1.28 1.88
CA LEU A 99 10.40 1.16 0.55
C LEU A 99 9.93 -0.27 0.26
N ARG A 100 10.73 -1.27 0.64
CA ARG A 100 10.37 -2.70 0.53
C ARG A 100 9.22 -3.08 1.45
N LYS A 101 9.21 -2.59 2.70
CA LYS A 101 8.10 -2.78 3.64
C LYS A 101 6.81 -2.18 3.08
N LEU A 102 6.85 -0.95 2.55
CA LEU A 102 5.70 -0.31 1.89
C LEU A 102 5.13 -1.17 0.77
N CYS A 103 5.98 -1.70 -0.12
CA CYS A 103 5.53 -2.62 -1.17
C CYS A 103 4.79 -3.83 -0.58
N ARG A 104 5.34 -4.45 0.47
CA ARG A 104 4.77 -5.64 1.11
C ARG A 104 3.43 -5.30 1.77
N SER A 105 3.36 -4.28 2.61
CA SER A 105 2.15 -3.91 3.35
C SER A 105 1.01 -3.50 2.41
N ILE A 106 1.29 -2.76 1.33
CA ILE A 106 0.27 -2.40 0.33
C ILE A 106 -0.21 -3.63 -0.43
N SER A 107 0.70 -4.54 -0.81
CA SER A 107 0.34 -5.81 -1.46
C SER A 107 -0.56 -6.67 -0.58
N THR A 108 -0.31 -6.69 0.73
CA THR A 108 -1.13 -7.44 1.70
C THR A 108 -2.51 -6.84 1.85
N LEU A 109 -2.64 -5.51 1.89
CA LEU A 109 -3.96 -4.88 1.95
C LEU A 109 -4.76 -5.14 0.68
N HIS A 110 -4.12 -5.08 -0.49
CA HIS A 110 -4.77 -5.19 -1.79
C HIS A 110 -4.08 -6.23 -2.67
N PRO A 111 -4.41 -7.52 -2.46
CA PRO A 111 -3.95 -8.59 -3.35
C PRO A 111 -4.68 -8.45 -4.68
N GLN A 112 -4.09 -7.70 -5.61
CA GLN A 112 -4.51 -7.70 -7.01
C GLN A 112 -3.35 -8.16 -7.87
N GLU A 113 -3.59 -9.16 -8.71
CA GLU A 113 -2.51 -9.90 -9.40
C GLU A 113 -1.79 -9.06 -10.46
N SER A 114 -2.52 -8.20 -11.16
CA SER A 114 -1.94 -7.40 -12.22
C SER A 114 -2.68 -6.09 -12.48
N CYS A 115 -1.89 -5.06 -12.75
CA CYS A 115 -2.29 -3.81 -13.38
C CYS A 115 -1.20 -3.41 -14.36
N SER A 116 -1.57 -2.69 -15.41
CA SER A 116 -0.61 -2.04 -16.31
C SER A 116 0.00 -0.82 -15.64
N VAL A 117 1.31 -0.69 -15.82
CA VAL A 117 2.06 0.54 -15.52
C VAL A 117 2.50 1.10 -16.87
N SER A 118 1.66 1.94 -17.46
CA SER A 118 1.98 2.69 -18.66
C SER A 118 1.74 4.16 -18.34
N THR A 119 2.81 4.87 -17.99
CA THR A 119 2.79 6.33 -17.90
C THR A 119 4.09 6.88 -18.50
N PRO A 120 4.02 7.86 -19.42
CA PRO A 120 5.21 8.52 -19.93
C PRO A 120 5.78 9.54 -18.93
N THR A 121 4.98 9.96 -17.95
CA THR A 121 5.38 10.98 -16.99
C THR A 121 6.18 10.39 -15.85
N LEU A 122 7.21 11.13 -15.44
CA LEU A 122 8.05 10.84 -14.29
C LEU A 122 7.79 11.87 -13.19
N THR A 123 8.05 11.47 -11.95
CA THR A 123 8.00 12.31 -10.77
C THR A 123 9.14 11.92 -9.83
N THR A 124 9.46 12.73 -8.82
CA THR A 124 10.43 12.33 -7.81
C THR A 124 9.82 11.23 -6.93
N LEU A 125 10.68 10.37 -6.38
CA LEU A 125 10.26 9.38 -5.40
C LEU A 125 9.61 10.07 -4.19
N ASN A 126 10.11 11.24 -3.79
CA ASN A 126 9.54 12.07 -2.72
C ASN A 126 8.07 12.43 -3.00
N ASP A 127 7.80 12.99 -4.18
CA ASP A 127 6.45 13.39 -4.60
C ASP A 127 5.51 12.19 -4.73
N PHE A 128 6.01 11.08 -5.29
CA PHE A 128 5.27 9.82 -5.38
C PHE A 128 4.85 9.32 -3.98
N LEU A 129 5.78 9.31 -3.01
CA LEU A 129 5.51 8.87 -1.64
C LEU A 129 4.57 9.85 -0.91
N GLY A 130 4.72 11.16 -1.14
CA GLY A 130 3.82 12.19 -0.61
C GLY A 130 2.39 12.02 -1.11
N ARG A 131 2.20 11.79 -2.41
CA ARG A 131 0.88 11.48 -2.98
C ARG A 131 0.30 10.18 -2.46
N LEU A 132 1.13 9.14 -2.35
CA LEU A 132 0.72 7.85 -1.78
C LEU A 132 0.24 8.02 -0.32
N ARG A 133 0.94 8.83 0.47
CA ARG A 133 0.53 9.17 1.84
C ARG A 133 -0.82 9.85 1.87
N GLY A 134 -1.06 10.85 1.03
CA GLY A 134 -2.36 11.53 0.93
C GLY A 134 -3.49 10.55 0.64
N ILE A 135 -3.30 9.64 -0.31
CA ILE A 135 -4.28 8.59 -0.66
C ILE A 135 -4.57 7.68 0.55
N MET A 136 -3.53 7.26 1.28
CA MET A 136 -3.68 6.39 2.45
C MET A 136 -4.34 7.10 3.65
N GLN A 137 -4.09 8.40 3.83
CA GLN A 137 -4.72 9.16 4.92
C GLN A 137 -6.22 9.37 4.70
N MET A 138 -6.66 9.56 3.45
CA MET A 138 -8.09 9.62 3.13
C MET A 138 -8.82 8.32 3.52
N LYS A 139 -8.14 7.16 3.47
CA LYS A 139 -8.68 5.88 3.92
C LYS A 139 -8.86 5.78 5.42
N ASN A 140 -7.93 6.30 6.21
CA ASN A 140 -8.02 6.29 7.67
C ASN A 140 -9.20 7.08 8.23
N TRP A 141 -9.77 8.02 7.45
CA TRP A 141 -10.93 8.82 7.85
C TRP A 141 -12.28 8.20 7.42
N GLN A 142 -12.27 7.22 6.51
CA GLN A 142 -13.47 6.60 5.94
C GLN A 142 -13.84 5.25 6.57
N GLY A 143 -13.05 4.76 7.53
CA GLY A 143 -13.40 3.61 8.37
C GLY A 143 -14.02 4.10 9.66
#